data_AF-A0A484ZZ07-F1
#
_entry.id   AF-A0A484ZZ07-F1
#
_cell.length_a   1.000
_cell.length_b   1.000
_cell.length_c   1.000
_cell.angle_alpha   90.00
_cell.angle_beta   90.00
_cell.angle_gamma   90.00
#
_symmetry.space_group_name_H-M   'P 1'
#
loop_
_entity.id
_entity.type
_entity.pdbx_description
1 polymer ?
#
loop_
_entity_poly.entity_id
_entity_poly.type
_entity_poly.pdbx_seq_one_letter_code
_entity_poly.pdbx_strand_id
1 'polypeptide(L)'
;MVTDHKIDVALGSYGENPRGITDKMTSADILRMAESLNTQVVIPFHHDIWSNFQADPQEIRVLWNMKKDRLKYNFKPYIWQVGGKFIWPQDKDNFEYHYPRGFDDCFTIEPDLPFKSFL
;
A
#
# COMPACT_ATOMS: atom_id res chain seq x y z
N MET A 1 2.52 15.74 -18.43
CA MET A 1 2.65 14.77 -19.55
C MET A 1 1.27 14.30 -19.89
N VAL A 2 0.89 14.28 -21.17
CA VAL A 2 -0.37 13.69 -21.61
C VAL A 2 -0.08 12.22 -21.85
N THR A 3 -0.70 11.34 -21.06
CA THR A 3 -0.69 9.90 -21.32
C THR A 3 -1.84 9.60 -22.29
N ASP A 4 -1.61 8.73 -23.28
CA ASP A 4 -2.65 8.34 -24.25
C ASP A 4 -3.82 7.58 -23.61
N HIS A 5 -3.62 7.11 -22.38
CA HIS A 5 -4.58 6.34 -21.61
C HIS A 5 -4.81 6.95 -20.22
N LYS A 6 -6.03 6.81 -19.71
CA LYS A 6 -6.37 7.08 -18.32
C LYS A 6 -6.05 5.85 -17.48
N ILE A 7 -5.10 5.97 -16.56
CA ILE A 7 -4.67 4.88 -15.68
C ILE A 7 -5.09 5.22 -14.26
N ASP A 8 -6.14 4.58 -13.75
CA ASP A 8 -6.63 4.89 -12.40
C ASP A 8 -5.73 4.30 -11.31
N VAL A 9 -5.30 3.04 -11.48
CA VAL A 9 -4.48 2.30 -10.52
C VAL A 9 -3.27 1.69 -11.24
N ALA A 10 -2.07 1.91 -10.72
CA ALA A 10 -0.84 1.32 -11.22
C ALA A 10 -0.24 0.35 -10.19
N LEU A 11 0.13 -0.86 -10.63
CA LEU A 11 0.80 -1.87 -9.81
C LEU A 11 2.28 -1.95 -10.23
N GLY A 12 3.20 -1.82 -9.28
CA GLY A 12 4.64 -1.80 -9.55
C GLY A 12 5.41 -2.81 -8.71
N SER A 13 6.24 -3.64 -9.37
CA SER A 13 7.06 -4.66 -8.70
C SER A 13 8.16 -3.99 -7.86
N TYR A 14 8.07 -4.16 -6.54
CA TYR A 14 8.97 -3.58 -5.54
C TYR A 14 9.71 -4.70 -4.78
N GLY A 15 10.90 -4.41 -4.25
CA GLY A 15 11.69 -5.35 -3.46
C GLY A 15 13.08 -4.81 -3.13
N GLU A 16 13.72 -5.37 -2.10
CA GLU A 16 15.04 -4.93 -1.64
C GLU A 16 16.12 -5.69 -2.42
N ASN A 17 16.68 -5.04 -3.45
CA ASN A 17 17.69 -5.68 -4.29
C ASN A 17 18.96 -6.02 -3.49
N PRO A 18 19.44 -7.28 -3.49
CA PRO A 18 20.73 -7.62 -2.91
C PRO A 18 21.89 -6.84 -3.56
N ARG A 19 22.98 -6.65 -2.82
CA ARG A 19 24.19 -5.98 -3.35
C ARG A 19 24.66 -6.63 -4.64
N GLY A 20 24.70 -5.86 -5.73
CA GLY A 20 25.12 -6.32 -7.05
C GLY A 20 24.00 -6.93 -7.91
N ILE A 21 22.76 -6.93 -7.43
CA ILE A 21 21.58 -7.39 -8.15
C ILE A 21 20.67 -6.19 -8.46
N THR A 22 19.95 -6.26 -9.59
CA THR A 22 18.90 -5.30 -9.92
C THR A 22 17.79 -6.05 -10.65
N ASP A 23 16.75 -6.41 -9.92
CA ASP A 23 15.61 -7.22 -10.38
C ASP A 23 14.24 -6.58 -10.04
N LYS A 24 14.19 -5.64 -9.10
CA LYS A 24 12.99 -4.90 -8.70
C LYS A 24 13.21 -3.39 -8.71
N MET A 25 12.14 -2.62 -8.87
CA MET A 25 12.20 -1.15 -8.74
C MET A 25 12.47 -0.75 -7.29
N THR A 26 13.16 0.38 -7.11
CA THR A 26 13.36 1.00 -5.79
C THR A 26 12.11 1.75 -5.33
N SER A 27 12.05 2.13 -4.05
CA SER A 27 10.97 2.97 -3.49
C SER A 27 10.84 4.32 -4.21
N ALA A 28 11.96 4.93 -4.61
CA ALA A 28 11.97 6.15 -5.41
C ALA A 28 11.41 5.93 -6.83
N ASP A 29 11.71 4.79 -7.46
CA ASP A 29 11.24 4.48 -8.81
C ASP A 29 9.75 4.14 -8.86
N ILE A 30 9.18 3.55 -7.81
CA ILE A 30 7.72 3.38 -7.69
C ILE A 30 6.99 4.74 -7.77
N LEU A 31 7.52 5.78 -7.11
CA LEU A 31 6.95 7.13 -7.19
C LEU A 31 7.13 7.77 -8.57
N ARG A 32 8.30 7.57 -9.20
CA ARG A 32 8.56 8.05 -10.57
C ARG A 32 7.65 7.36 -11.58
N MET A 33 7.41 6.06 -11.41
CA MET A 33 6.46 5.30 -12.24
C MET A 33 5.05 5.88 -12.10
N ALA A 34 4.57 6.10 -10.88
CA ALA A 34 3.25 6.67 -10.64
C ALA A 34 3.08 8.07 -11.25
N GLU A 35 4.10 8.92 -11.13
CA GLU A 35 4.15 10.24 -11.78
C GLU A 35 4.12 10.12 -13.31
N SER A 36 4.92 9.21 -13.86
CA SER A 36 5.05 9.03 -15.31
C SER A 36 3.78 8.48 -15.96
N LEU A 37 3.10 7.57 -15.26
CA LEU A 37 1.81 6.99 -15.68
C LEU A 37 0.62 7.91 -15.41
N ASN A 38 0.82 9.04 -14.74
CA ASN A 38 -0.24 9.96 -14.32
C ASN A 38 -1.40 9.23 -13.62
N THR A 39 -1.06 8.31 -12.72
CA THR A 39 -2.05 7.46 -12.03
C THR A 39 -2.75 8.21 -10.90
N GLN A 40 -3.81 7.63 -10.33
CA GLN A 40 -4.44 8.14 -9.11
C GLN A 40 -3.99 7.37 -7.86
N VAL A 41 -3.72 6.06 -8.00
CA VAL A 41 -3.24 5.20 -6.92
C VAL A 41 -2.08 4.35 -7.42
N VAL A 42 -1.00 4.26 -6.62
CA VAL A 42 0.10 3.33 -6.87
C VAL A 42 0.17 2.28 -5.78
N ILE A 43 0.23 1.00 -6.17
CA ILE A 43 0.27 -0.14 -5.27
C ILE A 43 1.57 -0.93 -5.53
N PRO A 44 2.53 -0.95 -4.58
CA PRO A 44 3.66 -1.86 -4.69
C PRO A 44 3.18 -3.30 -4.50
N PHE A 45 3.66 -4.23 -5.32
CA PHE A 45 3.46 -5.68 -5.17
C PHE A 45 4.76 -6.43 -5.42
N HIS A 46 4.78 -7.76 -5.30
CA HIS A 46 5.96 -8.62 -5.47
C HIS A 46 7.04 -8.49 -4.37
N HIS A 47 6.86 -7.58 -3.40
CA HIS A 47 7.73 -7.41 -2.24
C HIS A 47 7.48 -8.46 -1.14
N ASP A 48 6.46 -9.29 -1.32
CA ASP A 48 5.92 -10.25 -0.34
C ASP A 48 6.56 -11.64 -0.40
N ILE A 49 7.04 -12.06 -1.57
CA ILE A 49 7.20 -13.49 -1.88
C ILE A 49 8.61 -14.06 -1.61
N TRP A 50 9.64 -13.21 -1.57
CA TRP A 50 11.03 -13.65 -1.52
C TRP A 50 11.74 -13.15 -0.25
N SER A 51 12.19 -14.08 0.58
CA SER A 51 12.91 -13.76 1.83
C SER A 51 14.19 -12.96 1.60
N ASN A 52 14.92 -13.23 0.52
CA ASN A 52 16.14 -12.51 0.15
C ASN A 52 15.89 -11.14 -0.51
N PHE A 53 14.63 -10.72 -0.64
CA PHE A 53 14.20 -9.40 -1.13
C PHE A 53 13.26 -8.70 -0.13
N GLN A 54 13.27 -9.11 1.15
CA GLN A 54 12.44 -8.50 2.19
C GLN A 54 12.63 -6.98 2.20
N ALA A 55 11.59 -6.25 1.83
CA ALA A 55 11.60 -4.79 1.67
C ALA A 55 10.64 -4.10 2.65
N ASP A 56 10.80 -2.79 2.82
CA ASP A 56 9.90 -1.95 3.61
C ASP A 56 9.07 -0.99 2.73
N PRO A 57 7.79 -1.30 2.45
CA PRO A 57 6.91 -0.42 1.68
C PRO A 57 6.70 0.98 2.31
N GLN A 58 6.99 1.17 3.60
CA GLN A 58 6.90 2.49 4.23
C GLN A 58 7.90 3.49 3.66
N GLU A 59 9.01 3.05 3.03
CA GLU A 59 9.91 3.94 2.30
C GLU A 59 9.16 4.75 1.24
N ILE A 60 8.25 4.10 0.51
CA ILE A 60 7.44 4.73 -0.55
C ILE A 60 6.56 5.82 0.09
N ARG A 61 5.94 5.52 1.24
CA ARG A 61 5.08 6.44 1.99
C ARG A 61 5.85 7.65 2.51
N VAL A 62 7.02 7.43 3.09
CA VAL A 62 7.90 8.49 3.60
C VAL A 62 8.38 9.39 2.46
N LEU A 63 8.93 8.81 1.39
CA LEU A 63 9.39 9.57 0.22
C LEU A 63 8.25 10.33 -0.46
N TRP A 64 7.06 9.74 -0.54
CA TRP A 64 5.87 10.42 -1.06
C TRP A 64 5.52 11.64 -0.21
N ASN A 65 5.47 11.50 1.12
CA ASN A 65 5.21 12.61 2.04
C ASN A 65 6.23 13.74 1.88
N MET A 66 7.50 13.40 1.69
CA MET A 66 8.58 14.38 1.49
C MET A 66 8.51 15.11 0.13
N LYS A 67 7.92 14.50 -0.90
CA LYS A 67 8.00 14.98 -2.30
C LYS A 67 6.69 15.54 -2.85
N LYS A 68 5.53 15.06 -2.38
CA LYS A 68 4.23 15.31 -3.01
C LYS A 68 3.91 16.79 -3.21
N ASP A 69 4.22 17.63 -2.24
CA ASP A 69 3.83 19.05 -2.28
C ASP A 69 4.77 19.83 -3.21
N ARG A 70 6.07 19.52 -3.15
CA ARG A 70 7.08 20.14 -4.02
C ARG A 70 6.91 19.75 -5.49
N LEU A 71 6.59 18.48 -5.76
CA LEU A 71 6.44 17.95 -7.11
C LEU A 71 5.00 17.93 -7.62
N LYS A 72 4.04 18.34 -6.78
CA LYS A 72 2.60 18.34 -7.09
C LYS A 72 2.10 16.97 -7.55
N TYR A 73 2.46 15.91 -6.81
CA TYR A 73 1.97 14.56 -7.09
C TYR A 73 0.46 14.48 -6.94
N ASN A 74 -0.21 13.94 -7.96
CA ASN A 74 -1.67 13.75 -8.01
C ASN A 74 -2.11 12.30 -7.72
N PHE A 75 -1.19 11.47 -7.22
CA PHE A 75 -1.44 10.08 -6.84
C PHE A 75 -1.19 9.84 -5.36
N LYS A 76 -1.75 8.76 -4.81
CA LYS A 76 -1.48 8.27 -3.45
C LYS A 76 -0.91 6.85 -3.48
N PRO A 77 0.09 6.52 -2.64
CA PRO A 77 0.51 5.13 -2.45
C PRO A 77 -0.52 4.38 -1.60
N TYR A 78 -0.74 3.11 -1.89
CA TYR A 78 -1.55 2.21 -1.06
C TYR A 78 -0.75 0.94 -0.75
N ILE A 79 -0.42 0.73 0.53
CA ILE A 79 0.32 -0.44 1.00
C ILE A 79 -0.69 -1.56 1.26
N TRP A 80 -0.57 -2.64 0.50
CA TRP A 80 -1.51 -3.76 0.54
C TRP A 80 -0.97 -4.95 1.33
N GLN A 81 -1.77 -6.01 1.43
CA GLN A 81 -1.39 -7.29 2.03
C GLN A 81 -1.90 -8.44 1.14
N VAL A 82 -1.17 -9.56 1.14
CA VAL A 82 -1.47 -10.72 0.29
C VAL A 82 -2.88 -11.26 0.58
N GLY A 83 -3.70 -11.42 -0.45
CA GLY A 83 -5.09 -11.88 -0.30
C GLY A 83 -6.07 -10.81 0.21
N GLY A 84 -5.61 -9.58 0.48
CA GLY A 84 -6.48 -8.45 0.78
C GLY A 84 -7.32 -8.02 -0.42
N LYS A 85 -8.36 -7.21 -0.17
CA LYS A 85 -9.24 -6.62 -1.20
C LYS A 85 -8.95 -5.13 -1.35
N PHE A 86 -9.00 -4.63 -2.58
CA PHE A 86 -8.98 -3.20 -2.92
C PHE A 86 -10.09 -2.95 -3.93
N ILE A 87 -10.90 -1.91 -3.72
CA ILE A 87 -12.03 -1.56 -4.56
C ILE A 87 -11.84 -0.14 -5.08
N TRP A 88 -11.70 -0.01 -6.40
CA TRP A 88 -11.69 1.29 -7.07
C TRP A 88 -13.12 1.74 -7.41
N PRO A 89 -13.50 3.02 -7.16
CA PRO A 89 -12.73 4.10 -6.53
C PRO A 89 -12.86 4.21 -5.00
N GLN A 90 -13.57 3.30 -4.34
CA GLN A 90 -13.96 3.40 -2.92
C GLN A 90 -12.75 3.51 -1.98
N ASP A 91 -11.68 2.76 -2.23
CA ASP A 91 -10.51 2.69 -1.35
C ASP A 91 -9.37 3.63 -1.76
N LYS A 92 -9.59 4.49 -2.77
CA LYS A 92 -8.52 5.28 -3.42
C LYS A 92 -7.76 6.22 -2.48
N ASP A 93 -8.39 6.62 -1.37
CA ASP A 93 -7.83 7.58 -0.43
C ASP A 93 -7.21 6.91 0.81
N ASN A 94 -7.39 5.60 0.95
CA ASN A 94 -6.72 4.81 1.99
C ASN A 94 -5.22 4.73 1.67
N PHE A 95 -4.38 4.70 2.70
CA PHE A 95 -2.93 4.53 2.52
C PHE A 95 -2.45 3.12 2.83
N GLU A 96 -3.16 2.40 3.69
CA GLU A 96 -2.75 1.08 4.17
C GLU A 96 -3.97 0.18 4.28
N TYR A 97 -3.82 -1.06 3.81
CA TYR A 97 -4.80 -2.11 4.02
C TYR A 97 -4.67 -2.71 5.41
N HIS A 98 -5.79 -3.04 6.02
CA HIS A 98 -5.86 -3.92 7.17
C HIS A 98 -6.92 -5.00 6.92
N TYR A 99 -6.64 -6.24 7.31
CA TYR A 99 -7.62 -7.32 7.19
C TYR A 99 -8.86 -7.04 8.05
N PRO A 100 -10.06 -7.49 7.65
CA PRO A 100 -11.23 -7.50 8.52
C PRO A 100 -10.88 -8.15 9.86
N ARG A 101 -11.17 -7.45 10.96
CA ARG A 101 -10.77 -7.88 12.31
C ARG A 101 -11.78 -8.83 12.96
N GLY A 102 -12.94 -9.04 12.33
CA GLY A 102 -14.06 -9.78 12.90
C GLY A 102 -14.69 -9.05 14.09
N PHE A 103 -15.39 -9.80 14.94
CA PHE A 103 -16.07 -9.29 16.15
C PHE A 103 -17.22 -8.31 15.85
N ASP A 104 -17.78 -8.34 14.65
CA ASP A 104 -18.90 -7.47 14.24
C ASP A 104 -20.15 -7.66 15.12
N ASP A 105 -20.26 -8.82 15.78
CA ASP A 105 -21.31 -9.22 16.72
C ASP A 105 -20.83 -9.33 18.17
N CYS A 106 -19.67 -8.79 18.50
CA CYS A 106 -19.13 -8.84 19.85
C CYS A 106 -20.05 -8.12 20.84
N PHE A 107 -20.25 -8.72 22.01
CA PHE A 107 -21.17 -8.23 23.06
C PHE A 107 -22.64 -8.12 22.64
N THR A 108 -23.06 -8.82 21.57
CA THR A 108 -24.49 -9.01 21.27
C THR A 108 -25.21 -9.83 22.33
N ILE A 109 -24.47 -10.64 23.08
CA ILE A 109 -24.91 -11.31 24.31
C ILE A 109 -23.98 -10.92 25.47
N GLU A 110 -24.51 -10.97 26.69
CA GLU A 110 -23.72 -10.69 27.90
C GLU A 110 -22.53 -11.66 28.01
N PRO A 111 -21.31 -11.14 28.27
CA PRO A 111 -20.13 -11.97 28.38
C PRO A 111 -20.20 -12.83 29.66
N ASP A 112 -19.87 -14.11 29.52
CA ASP A 112 -19.83 -15.06 30.63
C ASP A 112 -18.57 -14.83 31.48
N LEU A 113 -18.63 -13.83 32.36
CA LEU A 113 -17.52 -13.39 33.21
C LEU A 113 -17.91 -13.38 34.70
N PRO A 114 -16.98 -13.67 35.63
CA PRO A 114 -17.25 -13.67 37.07
C PRO A 114 -17.66 -12.28 37.61
N PHE A 115 -17.12 -11.22 36.99
CA PHE A 115 -17.48 -9.83 37.23
C PHE A 115 -17.06 -8.99 36.01
N LYS A 116 -17.67 -7.81 35.83
CA LYS A 116 -17.61 -7.02 34.59
C LYS A 116 -16.20 -6.53 34.18
N SER A 117 -15.28 -6.35 35.13
CA SER A 117 -13.96 -5.77 34.88
C SER A 117 -12.84 -6.82 34.88
N PHE A 118 -13.15 -8.04 34.48
CA PHE A 118 -12.16 -9.12 34.42
C PHE A 118 -11.17 -8.95 33.25
N LEU A 119 -11.62 -8.40 32.13
CA LEU A 119 -10.86 -8.12 30.90
C LEU A 119 -11.07 -6.67 30.42
#